data_AF-L1J702-F1
#
_entry.id   AF-L1J702-F1
#
_cell.length_a   1.000
_cell.length_b   1.000
_cell.length_c   1.000
_cell.angle_alpha   90.00
_cell.angle_beta   90.00
_cell.angle_gamma   90.00
#
_symmetry.space_group_name_H-M   'P 1'
#
loop_
_entity.id
_entity.type
_entity.pdbx_description
1 polymer ?
#
loop_
_entity_poly.entity_id
_entity_poly.type
_entity_poly.pdbx_seq_one_letter_code
_entity_poly.pdbx_strand_id
1 'polypeptide(L)'
;MSEKMIESPWDVRLRGPYSTNDKLLQVIGQNPASISGRPMCYEPSQILEKRREREFALTPAFGLTPEDLGDSSSNHFLVVAVSILQLACGGLDECHNNITPLSWDDGTIFGGPPVYDSPARQEATLLHCLVHLREGHHPGEFGTGYQNSGYWAGGVTEHPTMNQVLIP
;
A
#
# COMPACT_ATOMS: atom_id res chain seq x y z
N MET A 1 36.85 -18.03 13.68
CA MET A 1 35.63 -17.24 13.92
C MET A 1 34.67 -17.57 12.78
N SER A 2 33.62 -18.36 13.04
CA SER A 2 32.64 -18.71 12.01
C SER A 2 31.62 -17.58 11.91
N GLU A 3 31.48 -16.99 10.73
CA GLU A 3 30.35 -16.10 10.42
C GLU A 3 29.06 -16.89 10.59
N LYS A 4 28.25 -16.51 11.58
CA LYS A 4 26.86 -16.95 11.64
C LYS A 4 26.11 -16.17 10.57
N MET A 5 25.74 -16.85 9.48
CA MET A 5 24.68 -16.36 8.59
C MET A 5 23.43 -16.14 9.44
N ILE A 6 23.03 -14.87 9.58
CA ILE A 6 21.72 -14.53 10.10
C ILE A 6 20.76 -14.82 8.94
N GLU A 7 20.06 -15.94 9.02
CA GLU A 7 18.98 -16.24 8.09
C GLU A 7 17.94 -15.11 8.16
N SER A 8 17.64 -14.52 7.01
CA SER A 8 16.63 -13.47 6.89
C SER A 8 15.28 -14.03 7.35
N PRO A 9 14.55 -13.36 8.27
CA PRO A 9 13.25 -13.82 8.78
C PRO A 9 12.14 -13.83 7.71
N TRP A 10 12.47 -13.51 6.46
CA TRP A 10 11.55 -13.40 5.34
C TRP A 10 11.61 -14.58 4.35
N ASP A 11 12.22 -15.73 4.71
CA ASP A 11 12.22 -16.93 3.85
C ASP A 11 10.83 -17.62 3.84
N VAL A 12 9.84 -16.94 3.26
CA VAL A 12 8.49 -17.48 3.06
C VAL A 12 8.53 -18.43 1.86
N ARG A 13 8.81 -19.71 2.12
CA ARG A 13 8.74 -20.77 1.10
C ARG A 13 7.30 -21.11 0.78
N LEU A 14 6.68 -20.33 -0.11
CA LEU A 14 5.37 -20.63 -0.67
C LEU A 14 5.52 -21.70 -1.76
N ARG A 15 5.05 -22.93 -1.47
CA ARG A 15 5.05 -24.03 -2.44
C ARG A 15 3.89 -23.86 -3.42
N GLY A 16 4.20 -23.52 -4.67
CA GLY A 16 3.27 -23.54 -5.80
C GLY A 16 4.05 -23.48 -7.13
N PRO A 17 3.51 -24.01 -8.24
CA PRO A 17 4.23 -24.06 -9.50
C PRO A 17 4.25 -22.67 -10.15
N TYR A 18 5.32 -21.89 -9.93
CA TYR A 18 5.73 -20.68 -10.65
C TYR A 18 4.59 -19.89 -11.34
N SER A 19 3.67 -19.29 -10.58
CA SER A 19 2.56 -18.49 -11.13
C SER A 19 2.43 -17.16 -10.39
N THR A 20 2.73 -16.05 -11.06
CA THR A 20 2.50 -14.64 -10.65
C THR A 20 3.26 -14.14 -9.40
N ASN A 21 3.28 -14.91 -8.31
CA ASN A 21 3.87 -14.56 -7.02
C ASN A 21 5.40 -14.40 -7.11
N ASP A 22 6.10 -15.24 -7.87
CA ASP A 22 7.56 -15.15 -8.01
C ASP A 22 8.00 -13.88 -8.75
N LYS A 23 7.22 -13.47 -9.77
CA LYS A 23 7.46 -12.20 -10.48
C LYS A 23 7.23 -11.01 -9.55
N LEU A 24 6.19 -11.10 -8.71
CA LEU A 24 5.87 -10.07 -7.73
C LEU A 24 7.00 -9.88 -6.72
N LEU A 25 7.49 -10.97 -6.15
CA LEU A 25 8.63 -10.96 -5.22
C LEU A 25 9.92 -10.50 -5.90
N GLN A 26 10.15 -10.88 -7.16
CA GLN A 26 11.29 -10.40 -7.93
C GLN A 26 11.25 -8.89 -8.14
N VAL A 27 10.10 -8.33 -8.50
CA VAL A 27 9.94 -6.88 -8.70
C VAL A 27 10.11 -6.13 -7.38
N ILE A 28 9.55 -6.63 -6.28
CA ILE A 28 9.74 -6.05 -4.94
C ILE A 28 11.23 -6.09 -4.53
N GLY A 29 11.91 -7.22 -4.75
CA GLY A 29 13.33 -7.37 -4.43
C GLY A 29 14.24 -6.49 -5.28
N GLN A 30 13.88 -6.24 -6.54
CA GLN A 30 14.61 -5.35 -7.46
C GLN A 30 14.31 -3.86 -7.21
N ASN A 31 13.17 -3.55 -6.60
CA ASN A 31 12.71 -2.18 -6.34
C ASN A 31 12.35 -2.03 -4.86
N PRO A 32 13.31 -2.17 -3.94
CA PRO A 32 13.04 -2.04 -2.51
C PRO A 32 12.43 -0.67 -2.23
N ALA A 33 11.34 -0.65 -1.46
CA ALA A 33 10.69 0.57 -1.08
C ALA A 33 11.69 1.49 -0.36
N SER A 34 11.87 2.72 -0.87
CA SER A 34 12.66 3.72 -0.16
C SER A 34 12.05 3.96 1.22
N ILE A 35 12.89 3.91 2.26
CA ILE A 35 12.54 4.18 3.66
C ILE A 35 12.42 5.70 3.91
N SER A 36 12.85 6.53 2.95
CA SER A 36 12.69 7.99 3.03
C SER A 36 11.22 8.41 2.90
N GLY A 37 10.76 9.27 3.80
CA GLY A 37 9.46 9.91 3.71
C GLY A 37 9.27 10.68 2.39
N ARG A 38 8.09 10.58 1.77
CA ARG A 38 7.72 11.30 0.54
C ARG A 38 6.42 12.10 0.76
N PRO A 39 6.32 13.33 0.26
CA PRO A 39 5.08 14.09 0.39
C PRO A 39 3.98 13.44 -0.45
N MET A 40 2.74 13.46 0.07
CA MET A 40 1.53 13.18 -0.71
C MET A 40 0.97 14.48 -1.28
N CYS A 41 0.31 14.38 -2.43
CA CYS A 41 -0.34 15.50 -3.11
C CYS A 41 -1.86 15.53 -2.88
N TYR A 42 -2.45 14.41 -2.44
CA TYR A 42 -3.88 14.25 -2.19
C TYR A 42 -4.75 14.60 -3.40
N GLU A 43 -4.28 14.22 -4.59
CA GLU A 43 -4.98 14.45 -5.84
C GLU A 43 -5.92 13.28 -6.19
N PRO A 44 -7.05 13.54 -6.85
CA PRO A 44 -7.89 12.48 -7.41
C PRO A 44 -7.11 11.59 -8.39
N SER A 45 -7.43 10.30 -8.40
CA SER A 45 -6.74 9.29 -9.22
C SER A 45 -6.68 9.65 -10.71
N GLN A 46 -7.69 10.34 -11.26
CA GLN A 46 -7.74 10.77 -12.66
C GLN A 46 -6.69 11.84 -12.99
N ILE A 47 -6.24 12.61 -12.00
CA ILE A 47 -5.15 13.60 -12.16
C ILE A 47 -3.80 12.88 -12.07
N LEU A 48 -3.66 11.95 -11.12
CA LEU A 48 -2.45 11.16 -10.90
C LEU A 48 -2.10 10.28 -12.10
N GLU A 49 -3.10 9.62 -12.71
CA GLU A 49 -2.93 8.84 -13.94
C GLU A 49 -2.31 9.68 -15.07
N LYS A 50 -2.83 10.90 -15.28
CA LYS A 50 -2.33 11.82 -16.31
C LYS A 50 -0.91 12.33 -16.01
N ARG A 51 -0.55 12.49 -14.73
CA ARG A 51 0.84 12.84 -14.35
C ARG A 51 1.78 11.67 -14.62
N ARG A 52 1.37 10.44 -14.27
CA ARG A 52 2.16 9.24 -14.56
C ARG A 52 2.42 9.06 -16.04
N GLU A 53 1.40 9.16 -16.88
CA GLU A 53 1.57 9.10 -18.35
C GLU A 53 2.68 10.05 -18.87
N ARG A 54 2.94 11.15 -18.17
CA ARG A 54 3.94 12.16 -18.54
C ARG A 54 5.30 11.97 -17.86
N GLU A 55 5.33 11.62 -16.57
CA GLU A 55 6.54 11.67 -15.74
C GLU A 55 7.18 10.30 -15.52
N PHE A 56 6.35 9.26 -15.50
CA PHE A 56 6.78 7.90 -15.29
C PHE A 56 5.89 7.01 -16.13
N ALA A 57 6.43 6.53 -17.25
CA ALA A 57 6.01 5.25 -17.80
C ALA A 57 6.39 4.15 -16.79
N LEU A 58 5.78 4.18 -15.59
CA LEU A 58 5.35 2.99 -14.90
C LEU A 58 4.34 2.35 -15.87
N THR A 59 4.90 1.71 -16.92
CA THR A 59 4.40 0.41 -17.33
C THR A 59 4.08 -0.28 -16.03
N PRO A 60 2.85 -0.79 -15.81
CA PRO A 60 2.50 -1.41 -14.55
C PRO A 60 3.66 -2.35 -14.25
N ALA A 61 4.46 -2.07 -13.21
CA ALA A 61 5.75 -2.75 -13.05
C ALA A 61 5.56 -4.28 -12.88
N PHE A 62 4.29 -4.68 -12.71
CA PHE A 62 3.79 -6.03 -12.57
C PHE A 62 3.00 -6.56 -13.76
N GLY A 63 2.81 -5.78 -14.83
CA GLY A 63 2.01 -6.19 -15.99
C GLY A 63 0.52 -6.44 -15.68
N LEU A 64 0.05 -6.02 -14.50
CA LEU A 64 -1.34 -6.19 -14.07
C LEU A 64 -2.20 -5.17 -14.82
N THR A 65 -3.05 -5.68 -15.69
CA THR A 65 -4.10 -4.93 -16.35
C THR A 65 -5.34 -4.85 -15.45
N PRO A 66 -6.22 -3.85 -15.62
CA PRO A 66 -7.55 -3.89 -15.01
C PRO A 66 -8.31 -5.19 -15.32
N GLU A 67 -8.07 -5.82 -16.48
CA GLU A 67 -8.64 -7.13 -16.81
C GLU A 67 -8.09 -8.28 -15.94
N ASP A 68 -6.79 -8.26 -15.60
CA ASP A 68 -6.16 -9.25 -14.70
C ASP A 68 -6.70 -9.18 -13.27
N LEU A 69 -7.28 -8.02 -12.90
CA LEU A 69 -7.87 -7.77 -11.59
C LEU A 69 -9.38 -8.09 -11.54
N GLY A 70 -9.99 -8.47 -12.66
CA GLY A 70 -11.44 -8.67 -12.74
C GLY A 70 -12.22 -7.40 -12.37
N ASP A 71 -13.50 -7.55 -11.98
CA ASP A 71 -14.27 -6.44 -11.42
C ASP A 71 -13.77 -6.11 -10.00
N SER A 72 -12.62 -5.46 -9.93
CA SER A 72 -11.89 -5.13 -8.70
C SER A 72 -12.72 -4.26 -7.75
N SER A 73 -13.77 -3.60 -8.26
CA SER A 73 -14.72 -2.82 -7.45
C SER A 73 -15.47 -3.69 -6.43
N SER A 74 -15.58 -5.01 -6.68
CA SER A 74 -16.25 -5.97 -5.79
C SER A 74 -15.30 -6.78 -4.92
N ASN A 75 -13.99 -6.79 -5.20
CA ASN A 75 -13.01 -7.59 -4.48
C ASN A 75 -12.07 -6.69 -3.65
N HIS A 76 -12.51 -6.32 -2.45
CA HIS A 76 -11.80 -5.35 -1.61
C HIS A 76 -10.39 -5.82 -1.21
N PHE A 77 -10.18 -7.13 -1.02
CA PHE A 77 -8.84 -7.68 -0.74
C PHE A 77 -7.90 -7.51 -1.93
N LEU A 78 -8.42 -7.60 -3.15
CA LEU A 78 -7.62 -7.34 -4.34
C LEU A 78 -7.25 -5.86 -4.46
N VAL A 79 -8.16 -4.95 -4.11
CA VAL A 79 -7.86 -3.51 -4.02
C VAL A 79 -6.72 -3.25 -3.03
N VAL A 80 -6.77 -3.88 -1.85
CA VAL A 80 -5.68 -3.80 -0.86
C VAL A 80 -4.37 -4.37 -1.43
N ALA A 81 -4.41 -5.54 -2.08
CA ALA A 81 -3.22 -6.16 -2.66
C ALA A 81 -2.56 -5.27 -3.74
N VAL A 82 -3.35 -4.69 -4.64
CA VAL A 82 -2.86 -3.74 -5.66
C VAL A 82 -2.28 -2.49 -5.00
N SER A 83 -2.92 -1.99 -3.95
CA SER A 83 -2.46 -0.81 -3.21
C SER A 83 -1.11 -1.06 -2.53
N ILE A 84 -0.88 -2.25 -1.98
CA ILE A 84 0.43 -2.64 -1.44
C ILE A 84 1.52 -2.57 -2.51
N LEU A 85 1.22 -3.02 -3.73
CA LEU A 85 2.17 -2.95 -4.85
C LEU A 85 2.45 -1.51 -5.27
N GLN A 86 1.41 -0.66 -5.32
CA GLN A 86 1.56 0.77 -5.58
C GLN A 86 2.45 1.41 -4.52
N LEU A 87 2.20 1.13 -3.24
CA LEU A 87 3.04 1.61 -2.14
C LEU A 87 4.49 1.15 -2.31
N ALA A 88 4.74 -0.14 -2.57
CA ALA A 88 6.09 -0.65 -2.79
C ALA A 88 6.81 0.10 -3.93
N CYS A 89 6.10 0.35 -5.04
CA CYS A 89 6.63 1.02 -6.23
C CYS A 89 6.65 2.55 -6.19
N GLY A 90 6.24 3.19 -5.09
CA GLY A 90 6.32 4.65 -4.95
C GLY A 90 5.01 5.40 -5.21
N GLY A 91 3.92 4.72 -5.57
CA GLY A 91 2.59 5.29 -5.77
C GLY A 91 1.86 5.50 -4.44
N LEU A 92 2.27 6.53 -3.70
CA LEU A 92 1.73 6.85 -2.38
C LEU A 92 0.27 7.31 -2.47
N ASP A 93 0.01 8.32 -3.30
CA ASP A 93 -1.32 8.88 -3.49
C ASP A 93 -2.32 7.88 -4.05
N GLU A 94 -1.91 6.99 -4.97
CA GLU A 94 -2.85 6.01 -5.51
C GLU A 94 -3.12 4.86 -4.55
N CYS A 95 -2.11 4.45 -3.79
CA CYS A 95 -2.33 3.53 -2.68
C CYS A 95 -3.32 4.14 -1.69
N HIS A 96 -3.13 5.41 -1.31
CA HIS A 96 -4.03 6.15 -0.42
C HIS A 96 -5.46 6.17 -0.96
N ASN A 97 -5.66 6.69 -2.18
CA ASN A 97 -6.98 6.82 -2.79
C ASN A 97 -7.74 5.50 -2.85
N ASN A 98 -7.05 4.40 -3.14
CA ASN A 98 -7.67 3.09 -3.26
C ASN A 98 -8.14 2.51 -1.91
N ILE A 99 -7.41 2.74 -0.83
CA ILE A 99 -7.75 2.20 0.50
C ILE A 99 -8.58 3.13 1.36
N THR A 100 -8.65 4.43 1.07
CA THR A 100 -9.49 5.38 1.83
C THR A 100 -10.95 4.93 1.88
N PRO A 101 -11.63 4.58 0.77
CA PRO A 101 -13.03 4.12 0.83
C PRO A 101 -13.24 2.87 1.69
N LEU A 102 -12.23 2.01 1.81
CA LEU A 102 -12.32 0.75 2.54
C LEU A 102 -12.04 0.90 4.04
N SER A 103 -11.40 2.00 4.45
CA SER A 103 -10.89 2.23 5.81
C SER A 103 -11.50 3.47 6.49
N TRP A 104 -12.09 4.38 5.72
CA TRP A 104 -12.68 5.62 6.18
C TRP A 104 -14.20 5.63 6.00
N ASP A 105 -14.93 6.18 6.98
CA ASP A 105 -16.40 6.17 7.00
C ASP A 105 -17.04 7.35 6.24
N ASP A 106 -16.23 8.32 5.82
CA ASP A 106 -16.68 9.48 5.05
C ASP A 106 -16.10 9.48 3.63
N GLY A 107 -16.83 10.10 2.70
CA GLY A 107 -16.35 10.27 1.34
C GLY A 107 -15.28 11.36 1.23
N THR A 108 -14.30 11.16 0.36
CA THR A 108 -13.27 12.16 0.07
C THR A 108 -13.24 12.54 -1.39
N ILE A 109 -12.63 13.69 -1.72
CA ILE A 109 -12.50 14.17 -3.10
C ILE A 109 -11.59 13.29 -3.97
N PHE A 110 -10.71 12.51 -3.34
CA PHE A 110 -9.70 11.70 -4.00
C PHE A 110 -10.00 10.20 -3.98
N GLY A 111 -10.55 9.68 -2.88
CA GLY A 111 -10.92 8.28 -2.71
C GLY A 111 -12.36 7.99 -3.15
N GLY A 112 -13.23 9.01 -3.18
CA GLY A 112 -14.64 8.84 -3.52
C GLY A 112 -15.49 8.42 -2.31
N PRO A 113 -16.67 7.83 -2.53
CA PRO A 113 -17.60 7.47 -1.47
C PRO A 113 -17.07 6.30 -0.61
N PRO A 114 -17.44 6.23 0.68
CA PRO A 114 -17.01 5.14 1.56
C PRO A 114 -17.70 3.82 1.19
N VAL A 115 -17.01 2.72 1.49
CA VAL A 115 -17.51 1.35 1.35
C VAL A 115 -17.74 0.78 2.74
N TYR A 116 -18.96 0.92 3.22
CA TYR A 116 -19.38 0.40 4.52
C TYR A 116 -19.27 -1.13 4.57
N ASP A 117 -18.93 -1.66 5.75
CA ASP A 117 -18.82 -3.08 6.04
C ASP A 117 -17.88 -3.87 5.12
N SER A 118 -16.84 -3.21 4.58
CA SER A 118 -15.79 -3.87 3.80
C SER A 118 -15.16 -5.02 4.60
N PRO A 119 -15.14 -6.27 4.08
CA PRO A 119 -14.44 -7.38 4.73
C PRO A 119 -12.92 -7.17 4.79
N ALA A 120 -12.37 -6.26 3.99
CA ALA A 120 -10.94 -5.92 3.98
C ALA A 120 -10.62 -4.65 4.78
N ARG A 121 -11.55 -4.18 5.64
CA ARG A 121 -11.38 -2.92 6.40
C ARG A 121 -10.13 -2.93 7.26
N GLN A 122 -9.82 -4.04 7.93
CA GLN A 122 -8.64 -4.12 8.81
C GLN A 122 -7.33 -4.03 8.02
N GLU A 123 -7.26 -4.72 6.88
CA GLU A 123 -6.09 -4.69 6.00
C GLU A 123 -5.94 -3.32 5.32
N ALA A 124 -7.05 -2.69 4.92
CA ALA A 124 -7.05 -1.33 4.39
C ALA A 124 -6.60 -0.30 5.44
N THR A 125 -7.10 -0.38 6.68
CA THR A 125 -6.68 0.48 7.81
C THR A 125 -5.20 0.31 8.12
N LEU A 126 -4.70 -0.93 8.12
CA LEU A 126 -3.27 -1.19 8.28
C LEU A 126 -2.46 -0.58 7.14
N LEU A 127 -2.91 -0.74 5.89
CA LEU A 127 -2.22 -0.14 4.76
C LEU A 127 -2.27 1.40 4.81
N HIS A 128 -3.34 1.99 5.33
CA HIS A 128 -3.45 3.42 5.60
C HIS A 128 -2.36 3.90 6.56
N CYS A 129 -2.13 3.15 7.64
CA CYS A 129 -1.02 3.39 8.55
C CYS A 129 0.34 3.35 7.82
N LEU A 130 0.58 2.35 6.98
CA LEU A 130 1.83 2.21 6.21
C LEU A 130 2.04 3.34 5.19
N VAL A 131 0.97 3.80 4.52
CA VAL A 131 1.02 4.94 3.59
C VAL A 131 1.52 6.19 4.32
N HIS A 132 0.95 6.51 5.47
CA HIS A 132 1.35 7.68 6.25
C HIS A 132 2.69 7.51 6.96
N LEU A 133 3.11 6.29 7.34
CA LEU A 133 4.49 6.05 7.78
C LEU A 133 5.47 6.44 6.68
N ARG A 134 5.14 6.15 5.42
CA ARG A 134 5.97 6.50 4.28
C ARG A 134 5.82 7.97 3.84
N GLU A 135 4.80 8.67 4.33
CA GLU A 135 4.72 10.13 4.30
C GLU A 135 5.68 10.76 5.33
N GLY A 136 5.85 10.14 6.49
CA GLY A 136 6.88 10.52 7.47
C GLY A 136 6.68 11.89 8.08
N HIS A 137 7.68 12.78 8.00
CA HIS A 137 7.59 14.14 8.55
C HIS A 137 6.88 15.16 7.64
N HIS A 138 6.49 14.75 6.42
CA HIS A 138 5.82 15.66 5.51
C HIS A 138 4.42 16.02 6.06
N PRO A 139 3.98 17.28 5.92
CA PRO A 139 2.62 17.68 6.24
C PRO A 139 1.60 16.98 5.33
N GLY A 140 0.51 16.51 5.93
CA GLY A 140 -0.62 15.86 5.29
C GLY A 140 -1.96 16.28 5.90
N GLU A 141 -3.00 15.45 5.71
CA GLU A 141 -4.41 15.81 5.99
C GLU A 141 -4.69 16.25 7.44
N PHE A 142 -4.05 15.63 8.43
CA PHE A 142 -4.29 15.91 9.86
C PHE A 142 -3.00 16.06 10.67
N GLY A 143 -1.94 16.61 10.06
CA GLY A 143 -0.66 16.83 10.72
C GLY A 143 0.49 16.32 9.87
N THR A 144 1.46 15.65 10.48
CA THR A 144 2.52 14.94 9.76
C THR A 144 2.11 13.49 9.45
N GLY A 145 2.74 12.88 8.45
CA GLY A 145 2.57 11.45 8.16
C GLY A 145 2.72 10.55 9.40
N TYR A 146 3.70 10.80 10.28
CA TYR A 146 3.83 10.02 11.52
C TYR A 146 2.64 10.17 12.48
N GLN A 147 2.04 11.35 12.57
CA GLN A 147 0.85 11.57 13.39
C GLN A 147 -0.37 10.86 12.79
N ASN A 148 -0.57 10.97 11.48
CA ASN A 148 -1.63 10.27 10.77
C ASN A 148 -1.47 8.74 10.91
N SER A 149 -0.26 8.23 10.73
CA SER A 149 0.04 6.81 10.95
C SER A 149 -0.37 6.34 12.35
N GLY A 150 -0.04 7.13 13.39
CA GLY A 150 -0.43 6.81 14.76
C GLY A 150 -1.95 6.76 14.97
N TYR A 151 -2.70 7.66 14.31
CA TYR A 151 -4.16 7.61 14.31
C TYR A 151 -4.68 6.29 13.72
N TRP A 152 -4.20 5.94 12.52
CA TRP A 152 -4.63 4.72 11.82
C TRP A 152 -4.23 3.45 12.55
N ALA A 153 -3.06 3.43 13.19
CA ALA A 153 -2.64 2.33 14.05
C ALA A 153 -3.64 2.06 15.19
N GLY A 154 -4.24 3.11 15.76
CA GLY A 154 -5.28 2.97 16.80
C GLY A 154 -6.58 2.32 16.30
N GLY A 155 -6.82 2.33 14.98
CA GLY A 155 -7.99 1.69 14.35
C GLY A 155 -7.80 0.22 13.98
N VAL A 156 -6.58 -0.32 14.08
CA VAL A 156 -6.31 -1.73 13.78
C VAL A 156 -6.46 -2.54 15.07
N THR A 157 -7.48 -3.40 15.15
CA THR A 157 -7.86 -4.07 16.41
C THR A 157 -7.00 -5.31 16.68
N GLU A 158 -6.82 -6.18 15.69
CA GLU A 158 -6.01 -7.40 15.79
C GLU A 158 -5.48 -7.78 14.40
N HIS A 159 -4.25 -7.36 14.07
CA HIS A 159 -3.60 -7.80 12.83
C HIS A 159 -2.26 -8.49 13.17
N PRO A 160 -1.96 -9.69 12.62
CA PRO A 160 -0.77 -10.46 12.97
C PRO A 160 0.56 -9.70 12.83
N THR A 161 0.59 -8.69 11.97
CA THR A 161 1.78 -7.87 11.69
C THR A 161 1.82 -6.54 12.44
N MET A 162 0.81 -6.17 13.23
CA MET A 162 0.79 -4.87 13.94
C MET A 162 2.00 -4.69 14.86
N ASN A 163 2.44 -5.75 15.54
CA ASN A 163 3.63 -5.72 16.40
C ASN A 163 4.95 -5.45 15.64
N GLN A 164 4.96 -5.61 14.30
CA GLN A 164 6.12 -5.34 13.46
C GLN A 164 6.10 -3.94 12.85
N VAL A 165 4.93 -3.31 12.74
CA VAL A 165 4.74 -1.97 12.13
C VAL A 165 4.97 -0.84 13.14
N LEU A 166 4.81 -1.11 14.44
CA LEU A 166 4.89 -0.10 15.52
C LEU A 166 6.27 0.06 16.17
N ILE A 167 7.34 -0.50 15.60
CA ILE A 167 8.70 -0.35 16.13
C ILE A 167 9.44 0.69 15.28
N PRO A 168 9.64 1.93 15.76
CA PRO A 168 10.50 2.91 15.10
C PRO A 168 11.97 2.48 15.10
#